data_AF-A0A9J8CLN6-F1
#
_entry.id   AF-A0A9J8CLN6-F1
#
_cell.length_a   1.000
_cell.length_b   1.000
_cell.length_c   1.000
_cell.angle_alpha   90.00
_cell.angle_beta   90.00
_cell.angle_gamma   90.00
#
_symmetry.space_group_name_H-M   'P 1'
#
loop_
_entity.id
_entity.type
_entity.pdbx_description
1 polymer ?
#
loop_
_entity_poly.entity_id
_entity_poly.type
_entity_poly.pdbx_seq_one_letter_code
_entity_poly.pdbx_strand_id
1 'polypeptide(L)' 'MLQHDNARPHVARICTQFLEAENIPVLAWPAYSPDMSPTEHHVWDALDRRIRQCVPVPANIQ' A
#
# COMPACT_ATOMS: atom_id res chain seq x y z
N MET A 1 -6.72 4.90 -12.44
CA MET A 1 -5.97 5.82 -11.56
C MET A 1 -5.35 5.00 -10.46
N LEU A 2 -4.05 5.13 -10.24
CA LEU A 2 -3.27 4.40 -9.25
C LEU A 2 -3.16 5.22 -7.97
N GLN A 3 -3.43 4.59 -6.83
CA GLN A 3 -3.16 5.16 -5.51
C GLN A 3 -2.02 4.37 -4.88
N HIS A 4 -0.94 5.05 -4.54
CA HIS A 4 0.18 4.51 -3.76
C HIS A 4 0.66 5.59 -2.78
N ASP A 5 1.46 5.21 -1.79
CA ASP A 5 2.06 6.18 -0.88
C ASP A 5 3.15 7.02 -1.57
N ASN A 6 3.55 8.13 -0.97
CA ASN A 6 4.67 8.92 -1.50
C ASN A 6 6.03 8.43 -0.99
N ALA A 7 6.19 7.13 -0.68
CA ALA A 7 7.48 6.64 -0.23
C ALA A 7 8.52 6.83 -1.34
N ARG A 8 9.77 7.11 -0.93
CA ARG A 8 10.86 7.49 -1.85
C ARG A 8 11.04 6.58 -3.07
N PRO A 9 10.89 5.24 -2.97
CA PRO A 9 10.97 4.36 -4.14
C PRO A 9 9.85 4.61 -5.15
N HIS A 10 8.62 4.88 -4.71
CA HIS A 10 7.46 5.06 -5.59
C HIS A 10 7.47 6.40 -6.33
N VAL A 11 8.08 7.43 -5.74
CA VAL A 11 8.28 8.75 -6.36
C VAL A 11 9.64 8.91 -7.03
N ALA A 12 10.43 7.83 -7.12
CA ALA A 12 11.69 7.86 -7.84
C ALA A 12 11.45 8.13 -9.33
N ARG A 13 12.38 8.87 -9.96
CA ARG A 13 12.27 9.28 -11.37
C ARG A 13 11.97 8.11 -12.32
N ILE A 14 12.58 6.95 -12.10
CA ILE A 14 12.34 5.77 -12.94
C ILE A 14 10.91 5.26 -12.83
N CYS A 15 10.32 5.30 -11.64
CA CYS A 15 8.94 4.89 -11.39
C CYS A 15 7.96 5.90 -11.98
N THR A 16 8.17 7.20 -11.80
CA THR A 16 7.28 8.22 -12.36
C THR A 16 7.31 8.21 -13.89
N GLN A 17 8.49 8.07 -14.51
CA GLN A 17 8.63 7.96 -15.96
C GLN A 17 7.91 6.74 -16.53
N PHE A 18 7.96 5.60 -15.82
CA PHE A 18 7.22 4.41 -16.22
C PHE A 18 5.71 4.64 -16.17
N LEU A 19 5.20 5.23 -15.09
CA LEU A 19 3.77 5.50 -14.94
C LEU A 19 3.26 6.49 -15.99
N GLU A 20 4.07 7.49 -16.34
CA GLU A 20 3.78 8.42 -17.44
C GLU A 20 3.75 7.70 -18.80
N ALA A 21 4.74 6.85 -19.09
CA ALA A 21 4.83 6.10 -20.34
C ALA A 21 3.67 5.11 -20.54
N GLU A 22 3.24 4.46 -19.45
CA GLU A 22 2.08 3.57 -19.43
C GLU A 22 0.75 4.32 -19.31
N ASN A 23 0.79 5.66 -19.28
CA ASN A 23 -0.38 6.52 -19.25
C ASN A 23 -1.27 6.25 -18.03
N ILE A 24 -0.67 5.86 -16.90
CA ILE A 24 -1.33 5.52 -15.64
C ILE A 24 -1.44 6.80 -14.79
N PRO A 25 -2.64 7.37 -14.63
CA PRO A 25 -2.80 8.55 -13.78
C PRO A 25 -2.59 8.17 -12.32
N VAL A 26 -1.71 8.88 -11.63
CA VAL A 26 -1.46 8.72 -10.19
C VAL A 26 -2.32 9.71 -9.41
N LEU A 27 -3.00 9.23 -8.37
CA LEU A 27 -3.76 10.09 -7.48
C LEU A 27 -2.81 10.83 -6.54
N ALA A 28 -2.80 12.16 -6.60
CA ALA A 28 -2.04 12.97 -5.64
C ALA A 28 -2.67 12.85 -4.25
N TRP A 29 -1.89 12.38 -3.27
CA TRP A 29 -2.34 12.23 -1.88
C TRP A 29 -1.32 12.85 -0.91
N PRO A 30 -1.76 13.42 0.23
CA PRO A 30 -0.85 13.88 1.28
C PRO A 30 0.03 12.75 1.84
N ALA A 31 1.28 13.10 2.18
CA ALA A 31 2.18 12.19 2.86
C ALA A 31 1.70 11.91 4.30
N TYR A 32 1.96 10.71 4.81
CA TYR A 32 1.60 10.27 6.17
C TYR A 32 0.09 10.24 6.47
N SER A 33 -0.73 9.87 5.49
CA SER A 33 -2.18 9.66 5.67
C SER A 33 -2.57 8.18 5.50
N PRO A 34 -2.11 7.28 6.40
CA PRO A 34 -2.44 5.86 6.32
C PRO A 34 -3.92 5.58 6.59
N ASP A 35 -4.60 6.49 7.30
CA ASP A 35 -6.04 6.49 7.52
C ASP A 35 -6.85 6.63 6.23
N MET A 36 -6.23 7.15 5.17
CA MET A 36 -6.88 7.47 3.92
C MET A 36 -6.61 6.45 2.80
N SER A 37 -5.72 5.47 3.01
CA SER A 37 -5.48 4.43 2.01
C SER A 37 -6.46 3.26 2.21
N PRO A 38 -7.25 2.89 1.16
CA PRO A 38 -8.16 1.74 1.26
C PRO A 38 -7.41 0.45 1.62
N THR A 39 -6.15 0.32 1.20
CA THR A 39 -5.32 -0.84 1.50
C THR A 39 -4.96 -0.91 2.99
N GLU A 40 -4.43 0.16 3.59
CA GLU A 40 -4.07 0.21 5.03
C GLU A 40 -5.26 0.06 5.95
N HIS A 41 -6.34 0.80 5.73
CA HIS A 41 -7.46 0.72 6.66
C HIS A 41 -8.38 -0.49 6.41
N HIS A 42 -8.62 -0.90 5.16
CA HIS A 42 -9.60 -1.95 4.89
C HIS A 42 -8.98 -3.34 4.72
N VAL A 43 -7.96 -3.46 3.86
CA VAL A 43 -7.40 -4.77 3.50
C VAL A 43 -6.53 -5.31 4.63
N TRP A 44 -5.62 -4.49 5.16
CA TRP A 44 -4.71 -4.93 6.22
C TRP A 44 -5.44 -5.20 7.54
N ASP A 45 -6.46 -4.41 7.92
CA ASP A 45 -7.29 -4.70 9.11
C ASP A 45 -8.08 -6.00 8.94
N ALA A 46 -8.69 -6.24 7.79
CA ALA A 46 -9.40 -7.50 7.53
C ALA A 46 -8.46 -8.71 7.59
N LEU A 47 -7.24 -8.57 7.04
CA LEU A 47 -6.22 -9.61 7.11
C LEU A 47 -5.75 -9.85 8.55
N ASP A 48 -5.47 -8.80 9.32
CA ASP A 48 -5.04 -8.89 10.72
C ASP A 48 -6.10 -9.60 11.56
N ARG A 49 -7.38 -9.23 11.40
CA ARG A 49 -8.50 -9.92 12.06
C ARG A 49 -8.56 -11.41 11.70
N ARG A 50 -8.30 -11.77 10.44
CA ARG A 50 -8.31 -13.15 10.00
C ARG A 50 -7.12 -13.94 10.58
N ILE A 51 -5.94 -13.34 10.61
CA ILE A 51 -4.73 -13.94 11.18
C ILE A 51 -4.91 -14.20 12.68
N ARG A 52 -5.50 -13.26 13.43
CA ARG A 52 -5.80 -13.43 14.86
C ARG A 52 -6.75 -14.59 15.15
N GLN A 53 -7.55 -15.01 14.17
CA GLN A 53 -8.47 -16.15 14.28
C GLN A 53 -7.82 -17.49 13.89
N CYS A 54 -6.60 -17.49 13.32
CA CYS A 54 -5.91 -18.72 12.97
C CYS A 54 -5.42 -19.44 14.23
N VAL A 55 -5.66 -20.75 14.30
CA VAL A 55 -5.17 -21.63 15.37
C VAL A 55 -4.41 -22.78 14.73
N PRO A 56 -3.11 -22.98 15.03
CA PRO A 56 -2.30 -22.15 15.92
C PRO A 56 -2.03 -20.74 15.34
N VAL A 57 -1.75 -19.78 16.23
CA VAL A 57 -1.40 -18.42 15.81
C VAL A 57 -0.11 -18.49 14.98
N PRO A 58 -0.08 -17.88 13.78
CA PRO A 58 1.11 -17.85 12.96
C PRO A 58 2.27 -17.17 13.70
N ALA A 59 3.45 -17.80 13.66
CA ALA A 59 4.67 -17.27 14.24
C ALA A 59 5.68 -16.95 13.13
N ASN A 60 6.53 -15.95 13.37
CA ASN A 60 7.62 -15.64 12.44
C ASN A 60 8.61 -16.81 12.39
N ILE A 61 9.03 -17.17 11.18
CA ILE A 61 10.12 -18.12 10.96
C ILE A 61 11.41 -17.34 11.19
N GLN A 62 12.23 -17.80 12.15
CA GLN A 62 13.55 -17.23 12.44
C GLN A 62 14.60 -17.68 11.42
#